data_AF-A0A7Y5NN34-F1
#
_entry.id   AF-A0A7Y5NN34-F1
#
_cell.length_a   1.000
_cell.length_b   1.000
_cell.length_c   1.000
_cell.angle_alpha   90.00
_cell.angle_beta   90.00
_cell.angle_gamma   90.00
#
_symmetry.space_group_name_H-M   'P 1'
#
loop_
_entity.id
_entity.type
_entity.pdbx_description
1 polymer ?
#
loop_
_entity_poly.entity_id
_entity_poly.type
_entity_poly.pdbx_seq_one_letter_code
_entity_poly.pdbx_strand_id
1 'polypeptide(L)'
;MLPIHAADLIAAANAPELEGLELAAPEELKSGWFYRYTFPGLPPAGSGGLIVNKRTGKVFHLGSAYPIERDLKMYERGYQFNSYDLVVLGFSNRRAAVELLATLRPTLVEVSYSAGTVWRIPRPLTPAEIDECLGSIPAVFGPISLYFELEELEAARVAGLLTFEALESPEAKAR
;
A
#
# COMPACT_ATOMS: atom_id res chain seq x y z
N MET A 1 7.37 20.74 -8.95
CA MET A 1 6.04 20.10 -8.93
C MET A 1 5.73 19.70 -10.35
N LEU A 2 5.32 18.45 -10.58
CA LEU A 2 5.07 17.90 -11.92
C LEU A 2 3.88 18.61 -12.58
N PRO A 3 4.04 19.21 -13.78
CA PRO A 3 2.94 19.85 -14.48
C PRO A 3 1.94 18.81 -15.00
N ILE A 4 0.68 19.22 -15.15
CA ILE A 4 -0.43 18.35 -15.57
C ILE A 4 -0.14 17.61 -16.89
N HIS A 5 0.44 18.29 -17.89
CA HIS A 5 0.77 17.66 -19.17
C HIS A 5 1.76 16.49 -19.03
N ALA A 6 2.74 16.60 -18.13
CA ALA A 6 3.66 15.49 -17.87
C ALA A 6 2.97 14.36 -17.10
N ALA A 7 2.02 14.69 -16.21
CA ALA A 7 1.21 13.70 -15.51
C ALA A 7 0.29 12.94 -16.49
N ASP A 8 -0.28 13.62 -17.50
CA ASP A 8 -1.14 12.99 -18.51
C ASP A 8 -0.39 11.91 -19.29
N LEU A 9 0.86 12.20 -19.68
CA LEU A 9 1.73 11.25 -20.38
C LEU A 9 2.06 10.04 -19.49
N ILE A 10 2.35 10.27 -18.21
CA ILE A 10 2.62 9.19 -17.25
C ILE A 10 1.36 8.34 -17.03
N ALA A 11 0.21 8.98 -16.86
CA ALA A 11 -1.07 8.30 -16.68
C ALA A 11 -1.41 7.42 -17.88
N ALA A 12 -1.32 7.96 -19.10
CA ALA A 12 -1.58 7.20 -20.32
C ALA A 12 -0.63 6.00 -20.48
N ALA A 13 0.65 6.15 -20.11
CA ALA A 13 1.64 5.07 -20.21
C ALA A 13 1.48 3.97 -19.14
N ASN A 14 0.76 4.24 -18.04
CA ASN A 14 0.54 3.28 -16.95
C ASN A 14 -0.91 2.79 -16.86
N ALA A 15 -1.82 3.32 -17.68
CA ALA A 15 -3.16 2.78 -17.80
C ALA A 15 -3.11 1.32 -18.30
N PRO A 16 -3.88 0.40 -17.70
CA PRO A 16 -3.89 -0.99 -18.13
C PRO A 16 -4.52 -1.10 -19.53
N GLU A 17 -4.02 -2.02 -20.35
CA GLU A 17 -4.56 -2.30 -21.67
C GLU A 17 -5.88 -3.09 -21.56
N LEU A 18 -6.96 -2.40 -21.24
CA LEU A 18 -8.31 -2.96 -21.12
C LEU A 18 -9.21 -2.39 -22.21
N GLU A 19 -9.99 -3.27 -22.84
CA GLU A 19 -10.92 -2.88 -23.88
C GLU A 19 -11.97 -1.88 -23.34
N GLY A 20 -12.13 -0.75 -24.03
CA GLY A 20 -13.08 0.30 -23.66
C GLY A 20 -12.69 1.11 -22.43
N LEU A 21 -11.47 0.98 -21.92
CA LEU A 21 -10.96 1.86 -20.87
C LEU A 21 -10.67 3.25 -21.44
N GLU A 22 -11.19 4.27 -20.77
CA GLU A 22 -10.83 5.66 -20.99
C GLU A 22 -10.36 6.29 -19.68
N LEU A 23 -9.41 7.23 -19.79
CA LEU A 23 -9.01 8.09 -18.67
C LEU A 23 -9.88 9.34 -18.70
N ALA A 24 -10.64 9.57 -17.63
CA ALA A 24 -11.34 10.83 -17.44
C ALA A 24 -10.35 12.00 -17.32
N ALA A 25 -10.87 13.22 -17.45
CA ALA A 25 -10.09 14.42 -17.19
C ALA A 25 -9.50 14.37 -15.75
N PRO A 26 -8.22 14.75 -15.56
CA PRO A 26 -7.57 14.65 -14.26
C PRO A 26 -8.23 15.55 -13.22
N GLU A 27 -8.40 15.00 -12.03
CA GLU A 27 -8.77 15.74 -10.83
C GLU A 27 -7.49 16.11 -10.04
N GLU A 28 -7.36 17.37 -9.65
CA GLU A 28 -6.19 17.84 -8.91
C GLU A 28 -6.30 17.47 -7.42
N LEU A 29 -5.32 16.73 -6.91
CA LEU A 29 -5.11 16.53 -5.48
C LEU A 29 -3.96 17.41 -4.97
N LYS A 30 -3.81 17.56 -3.65
CA LYS A 30 -2.70 18.33 -3.07
C LYS A 30 -1.35 17.69 -3.41
N SER A 31 -1.27 16.36 -3.42
CA SER A 31 -0.02 15.63 -3.65
C SER A 31 0.03 14.82 -4.95
N GLY A 32 -1.04 14.82 -5.75
CA GLY A 32 -1.12 14.03 -6.98
C GLY A 32 -2.12 14.58 -8.02
N TRP A 33 -2.16 13.90 -9.15
CA TRP A 33 -3.17 14.04 -10.19
C TRP A 33 -3.94 12.74 -10.30
N PHE A 34 -5.24 12.75 -10.01
CA PHE A 34 -6.09 11.56 -10.04
C PHE A 34 -6.75 11.42 -11.42
N TYR A 35 -6.62 10.23 -12.01
CA TYR A 35 -7.23 9.85 -13.28
C TYR A 35 -8.21 8.71 -13.02
N ARG A 36 -9.50 9.01 -13.10
CA ARG A 36 -10.56 8.01 -12.97
C ARG A 36 -10.62 7.18 -14.25
N TYR A 37 -10.75 5.87 -14.08
CA TYR A 37 -11.05 4.97 -15.19
C TYR A 37 -12.55 4.98 -15.49
N THR A 38 -12.89 5.13 -16.77
CA THR A 38 -14.27 5.05 -17.26
C THR A 38 -14.39 3.92 -18.26
N PHE A 39 -15.52 3.22 -18.22
CA PHE A 39 -15.85 2.12 -19.11
C PHE A 39 -17.28 2.31 -19.65
N PRO A 40 -17.57 1.86 -20.88
CA PRO A 40 -18.93 1.87 -21.42
C PRO A 40 -19.88 0.89 -20.72
N GLY A 41 -19.35 -0.01 -19.87
CA GLY A 41 -20.11 -1.04 -19.18
C GLY A 41 -19.68 -1.22 -17.71
N LEU A 42 -19.97 -2.39 -17.14
CA LEU A 42 -19.55 -2.72 -15.78
C LEU A 42 -18.02 -2.70 -15.67
N PRO A 43 -17.46 -1.89 -14.76
CA PRO A 43 -16.02 -1.80 -14.60
C PRO A 43 -15.44 -3.13 -14.09
N PRO A 44 -14.28 -3.58 -14.62
CA PRO A 44 -13.60 -4.77 -14.11
C PRO A 44 -13.08 -4.55 -12.68
N ALA A 45 -12.83 -5.64 -11.95
CA ALA A 45 -12.22 -5.53 -10.64
C ALA A 45 -10.83 -4.88 -10.72
N GLY A 46 -10.51 -3.99 -9.79
CA GLY A 46 -9.24 -3.27 -9.75
C GLY A 46 -9.16 -2.03 -10.66
N SER A 47 -10.30 -1.52 -11.14
CA SER A 47 -10.33 -0.41 -12.10
C SER A 47 -10.78 0.93 -11.48
N GLY A 48 -10.29 1.27 -10.28
CA GLY A 48 -10.68 2.51 -9.60
C GLY A 48 -10.07 3.77 -10.21
N GLY A 49 -8.96 3.63 -10.93
CA GLY A 49 -8.19 4.73 -11.49
C GLY A 49 -6.72 4.64 -11.12
N LEU A 50 -5.99 5.71 -11.38
CA LEU A 50 -4.60 5.87 -10.93
C LEU A 50 -4.35 7.29 -10.41
N ILE A 51 -3.35 7.44 -9.56
CA ILE A 51 -2.87 8.74 -9.09
C ILE A 51 -1.40 8.89 -9.49
N VAL A 52 -1.05 10.00 -10.14
CA VAL A 52 0.33 10.37 -10.44
C VAL A 52 0.84 11.34 -9.38
N ASN A 53 1.87 10.95 -8.64
CA ASN A 53 2.45 11.78 -7.59
C ASN A 53 3.13 13.03 -8.16
N LYS A 54 2.74 14.22 -7.69
CA LYS A 54 3.27 15.51 -8.17
C LYS A 54 4.74 15.75 -7.87
N ARG A 55 5.31 15.06 -6.88
CA ARG A 55 6.70 15.21 -6.48
C ARG A 55 7.59 14.17 -7.14
N THR A 56 7.15 12.92 -7.17
CA THR A 56 7.99 11.79 -7.59
C THR A 56 7.67 11.27 -8.98
N GLY A 57 6.49 11.59 -9.54
CA GLY A 57 5.99 11.00 -10.80
C GLY A 57 5.60 9.53 -10.68
N LYS A 58 5.70 8.92 -9.48
CA LYS A 58 5.28 7.53 -9.26
C LYS A 58 3.77 7.40 -9.41
N VAL A 59 3.34 6.25 -9.92
CA VAL A 59 1.93 5.90 -10.12
C VAL A 59 1.46 5.03 -8.97
N PHE A 60 0.30 5.38 -8.41
CA PHE A 60 -0.43 4.58 -7.44
C PHE A 60 -1.74 4.13 -8.06
N HIS A 61 -1.95 2.82 -8.18
CA HIS A 61 -3.16 2.26 -8.78
C HIS A 61 -4.24 2.07 -7.73
N LEU A 62 -5.44 2.57 -8.01
CA LEU A 62 -6.59 2.37 -7.14
C LEU A 62 -7.29 1.06 -7.50
N GLY A 63 -7.52 0.24 -6.48
CA GLY A 63 -8.38 -0.93 -6.58
C GLY A 63 -9.84 -0.56 -6.77
N SER A 64 -10.71 -1.57 -6.79
CA SER A 64 -12.17 -1.39 -6.81
C SER A 64 -12.84 -1.93 -5.55
N ALA A 65 -12.06 -2.30 -4.53
CA ALA A 65 -12.57 -2.90 -3.30
C ALA A 65 -13.19 -1.87 -2.35
N TYR A 66 -12.76 -0.60 -2.45
CA TYR A 66 -13.25 0.51 -1.64
C TYR A 66 -13.75 1.66 -2.53
N PRO A 67 -14.62 2.55 -2.00
CA PRO A 67 -14.98 3.79 -2.69
C PRO A 67 -13.76 4.67 -2.98
N ILE A 68 -13.76 5.34 -4.13
CA ILE A 68 -12.66 6.23 -4.56
C ILE A 68 -12.39 7.31 -3.51
N GLU A 69 -13.43 7.85 -2.86
CA GLU A 69 -13.31 8.91 -1.86
C GLU A 69 -12.47 8.45 -0.66
N ARG A 70 -12.57 7.18 -0.26
CA ARG A 70 -11.75 6.58 0.80
C ARG A 70 -10.30 6.55 0.36
N ASP A 71 -10.03 6.07 -0.84
CA ASP A 71 -8.66 5.91 -1.35
C ASP A 71 -7.95 7.26 -1.54
N LEU A 72 -8.65 8.26 -2.10
CA LEU A 72 -8.11 9.62 -2.22
C LEU A 72 -7.77 10.24 -0.86
N LYS A 73 -8.63 10.04 0.15
CA LYS A 73 -8.38 10.51 1.51
C LYS A 73 -7.14 9.85 2.12
N MET A 74 -6.93 8.56 1.88
CA MET A 74 -5.76 7.85 2.40
C MET A 74 -4.47 8.24 1.66
N TYR A 75 -4.54 8.42 0.35
CA TYR A 75 -3.42 8.93 -0.44
C TYR A 75 -2.94 10.30 0.08
N GLU A 76 -3.89 11.20 0.39
CA GLU A 76 -3.59 12.51 0.97
C GLU A 76 -3.10 12.46 2.43
N ARG A 77 -3.27 11.33 3.12
CA ARG A 77 -2.67 11.07 4.44
C ARG A 77 -1.23 10.55 4.36
N GLY A 78 -0.72 10.27 3.17
CA GLY A 78 0.65 9.79 2.96
C GLY A 78 0.75 8.33 2.56
N TYR A 79 -0.36 7.60 2.43
CA TYR A 79 -0.38 6.24 1.91
C TYR A 79 -0.33 6.26 0.37
N GLN A 80 0.84 6.55 -0.18
CA GLN A 80 1.08 6.83 -1.61
C GLN A 80 1.84 5.73 -2.38
N PHE A 81 2.13 4.60 -1.73
CA PHE A 81 2.94 3.50 -2.24
C PHE A 81 2.19 2.18 -2.21
N ASN A 82 2.60 1.23 -3.06
CA ASN A 82 2.00 -0.10 -3.12
C ASN A 82 2.46 -1.03 -1.99
N SER A 83 3.63 -0.76 -1.41
CA SER A 83 4.25 -1.57 -0.36
C SER A 83 4.94 -0.69 0.66
N TYR A 84 4.83 -1.05 1.93
CA TYR A 84 5.38 -0.31 3.06
C TYR A 84 6.21 -1.16 3.98
N ASP A 85 7.20 -0.51 4.58
CA ASP A 85 7.78 -0.94 5.83
C ASP A 85 7.05 -0.17 6.94
N LEU A 86 6.25 -0.89 7.73
CA LEU A 86 5.57 -0.36 8.89
C LEU A 86 6.53 -0.38 10.09
N VAL A 87 7.00 0.79 10.47
CA VAL A 87 7.91 0.99 11.61
C VAL A 87 7.08 1.32 12.83
N VAL A 88 6.90 0.34 13.71
CA VAL A 88 6.24 0.52 15.01
C VAL A 88 7.22 1.17 15.97
N LEU A 89 6.84 2.32 16.51
CA LEU A 89 7.64 3.15 17.44
C LEU A 89 7.18 3.02 18.89
N GLY A 90 5.95 2.55 19.12
CA GLY A 90 5.42 2.32 20.45
C GLY A 90 3.99 1.80 20.42
N PHE A 91 3.53 1.26 21.55
CA PHE A 91 2.17 0.78 21.75
C PHE A 91 1.73 0.97 23.20
N SER A 92 0.44 1.19 23.43
CA SER A 92 -0.13 1.33 24.77
C SER A 92 -0.63 0.01 25.36
N ASN A 93 -0.92 -0.98 24.50
CA ASN A 93 -1.33 -2.32 24.91
C ASN A 93 -0.70 -3.38 24.01
N ARG A 94 0.23 -4.17 24.56
CA ARG A 94 1.01 -5.16 23.81
C ARG A 94 0.14 -6.22 23.13
N ARG A 95 -0.82 -6.80 23.85
CA ARG A 95 -1.71 -7.84 23.30
C ARG A 95 -2.54 -7.31 22.14
N ALA A 96 -3.17 -6.15 22.32
CA ALA A 96 -3.98 -5.53 21.27
C ALA A 96 -3.12 -5.10 20.06
N ALA A 97 -1.87 -4.67 20.29
CA ALA A 97 -0.92 -4.39 19.21
C ALA A 97 -0.56 -5.65 18.41
N VAL A 98 -0.29 -6.78 19.08
CA VAL A 98 -0.02 -8.07 18.41
C VAL A 98 -1.23 -8.53 17.61
N GLU A 99 -2.44 -8.46 18.18
CA GLU A 99 -3.68 -8.84 17.50
C GLU A 99 -3.91 -8.02 16.23
N LEU A 100 -3.70 -6.70 16.29
CA LEU A 100 -3.81 -5.82 15.15
C LEU A 100 -2.71 -6.06 14.10
N LEU A 101 -1.44 -6.18 14.51
CA LEU A 101 -0.35 -6.43 13.57
C LEU A 101 -0.49 -7.79 12.88
N ALA A 102 -1.11 -8.78 13.53
CA ALA A 102 -1.42 -10.07 12.92
C ALA A 102 -2.45 -9.96 11.78
N THR A 103 -3.36 -8.96 11.81
CA THR A 103 -4.32 -8.76 10.71
C THR A 103 -3.64 -8.25 9.44
N LEU A 104 -2.50 -7.54 9.58
CA LEU A 104 -1.69 -7.07 8.45
C LEU A 104 -0.93 -8.19 7.75
N ARG A 105 -0.89 -9.39 8.35
CA ARG A 105 -0.18 -10.58 7.85
C ARG A 105 1.26 -10.28 7.39
N PRO A 106 2.11 -9.65 8.23
CA PRO A 106 3.50 -9.44 7.89
C PRO A 106 4.17 -10.79 7.61
N THR A 107 5.06 -10.84 6.63
CA THR A 107 5.66 -12.09 6.18
C THR A 107 7.17 -12.13 6.42
N LEU A 108 7.68 -13.32 6.73
CA LEU A 108 9.08 -13.68 6.67
C LEU A 108 9.34 -14.47 5.39
N VAL A 109 10.50 -14.30 4.77
CA VAL A 109 10.93 -15.16 3.66
C VAL A 109 11.74 -16.32 4.21
N GLU A 110 11.20 -17.53 4.11
CA GLU A 110 11.92 -18.76 4.40
C GLU A 110 12.69 -19.23 3.16
N VAL A 111 13.96 -19.59 3.35
CA VAL A 111 14.82 -20.08 2.27
C VAL A 111 14.91 -21.59 2.34
N SER A 112 14.56 -22.26 1.25
CA SER A 112 14.69 -23.70 1.09
C SER A 112 15.52 -24.04 -0.15
N TYR A 113 16.37 -25.06 -0.06
CA TYR A 113 17.16 -25.53 -1.20
C TYR A 113 16.72 -26.94 -1.58
N SER A 114 16.28 -27.11 -2.82
CA SER A 114 15.87 -28.41 -3.35
C SER A 114 16.14 -28.49 -4.84
N ALA A 115 16.71 -29.63 -5.28
CA ALA A 115 17.01 -29.94 -6.68
C ALA A 115 17.81 -28.85 -7.43
N GLY A 116 18.81 -28.23 -6.77
CA GLY A 116 19.62 -27.17 -7.40
C GLY A 116 18.99 -25.78 -7.36
N THR A 117 17.77 -25.65 -6.82
CA THR A 117 17.00 -24.40 -6.80
C THR A 117 16.87 -23.86 -5.38
N VAL A 118 17.12 -22.56 -5.23
CA VAL A 118 16.85 -21.82 -3.99
C VAL A 118 15.44 -21.25 -4.05
N TRP A 119 14.55 -21.82 -3.26
CA TRP A 119 13.18 -21.35 -3.05
C TRP A 119 13.15 -20.29 -1.95
N ARG A 120 12.42 -19.20 -2.19
CA ARG A 120 12.12 -18.15 -1.22
C ARG A 120 10.62 -18.15 -1.00
N ILE A 121 10.17 -18.69 0.12
CA ILE A 121 8.76 -18.95 0.41
C ILE A 121 8.30 -17.93 1.44
N PRO A 122 7.40 -17.00 1.09
CA PRO A 122 6.84 -16.08 2.06
C PRO A 122 5.91 -16.85 3.03
N ARG A 123 6.13 -16.67 4.33
CA ARG A 123 5.29 -17.21 5.40
C ARG A 123 4.81 -16.07 6.30
N PRO A 124 3.52 -15.96 6.63
CA PRO A 124 3.05 -15.02 7.64
C PRO A 124 3.71 -15.25 8.99
N LEU A 125 4.08 -14.17 9.68
CA LEU A 125 4.54 -14.21 11.06
C LEU A 125 3.39 -14.67 11.97
N THR A 126 3.74 -15.50 12.95
CA THR A 126 2.83 -15.90 14.02
C THR A 126 2.68 -14.78 15.04
N PRO A 127 1.59 -14.77 15.84
CA PRO A 127 1.45 -13.81 16.94
C PRO A 127 2.63 -13.80 17.92
N ALA A 128 3.26 -14.95 18.16
CA ALA A 128 4.42 -15.06 19.02
C ALA A 128 5.66 -14.36 18.42
N GLU A 129 5.90 -14.52 17.12
CA GLU A 129 7.00 -13.84 16.42
C GLU A 129 6.76 -12.32 16.34
N ILE A 130 5.51 -11.90 16.14
CA ILE A 130 5.13 -10.48 16.20
C ILE A 130 5.39 -9.92 17.59
N ASP A 131 4.98 -10.63 18.64
CA ASP A 131 5.23 -10.24 20.04
C ASP A 131 6.73 -10.14 20.35
N GLU A 132 7.53 -11.09 19.85
CA GLU A 132 8.99 -11.06 19.97
C GLU A 132 9.58 -9.82 19.29
N CYS A 133 9.16 -9.50 18.07
CA CYS A 133 9.58 -8.29 17.35
C CYS A 133 9.25 -7.01 18.15
N LEU A 134 8.07 -6.95 18.76
CA LEU A 134 7.67 -5.83 19.62
C LEU A 134 8.46 -5.75 20.94
N GLY A 135 9.27 -6.76 21.27
CA GLY A 135 10.18 -6.74 22.41
C GLY A 135 11.30 -5.69 22.28
N SER A 136 11.60 -5.23 21.06
CA SER A 136 12.62 -4.21 20.79
C SER A 136 12.09 -3.18 19.80
N ILE A 137 11.84 -1.97 20.28
CA ILE A 137 11.34 -0.83 19.47
C ILE A 137 12.54 0.04 19.03
N PRO A 138 12.60 0.54 17.77
CA PRO A 138 11.62 0.38 16.69
C PRO A 138 11.55 -1.06 16.15
N ALA A 139 10.33 -1.56 15.92
CA ALA A 139 10.08 -2.85 15.30
C ALA A 139 9.56 -2.62 13.87
N VAL A 140 10.14 -3.31 12.88
CA VAL A 140 9.84 -3.09 11.46
C VAL A 140 9.11 -4.30 10.89
N PHE A 141 7.96 -4.06 10.26
CA PHE A 141 7.16 -5.07 9.57
C PHE A 141 7.01 -4.67 8.11
N GLY A 142 7.65 -5.42 7.21
CA GLY A 142 7.62 -5.11 5.78
C GLY A 142 8.47 -6.07 4.96
N PRO A 143 8.30 -6.11 3.62
CA PRO A 143 7.31 -5.34 2.84
C PRO A 143 5.86 -5.83 3.06
N ILE A 144 4.92 -4.91 3.30
CA ILE A 144 3.48 -5.21 3.39
C ILE A 144 2.63 -4.24 2.56
N SER A 145 1.59 -4.77 1.90
CA SER A 145 0.51 -3.92 1.39
C SER A 145 -0.39 -3.55 2.54
N LEU A 146 -0.68 -2.26 2.68
CA LEU A 146 -1.58 -1.76 3.71
C LEU A 146 -2.99 -1.47 3.19
N TYR A 147 -3.23 -1.65 1.88
CA TYR A 147 -4.41 -1.12 1.18
C TYR A 147 -5.74 -1.51 1.83
N PHE A 148 -5.87 -2.75 2.32
CA PHE A 148 -7.10 -3.25 2.92
C PHE A 148 -7.23 -2.88 4.40
N GLU A 149 -6.13 -2.61 5.09
CA GLU A 149 -6.05 -2.45 6.55
C GLU A 149 -5.76 -1.01 6.99
N LEU A 150 -5.79 -0.03 6.07
CA LEU A 150 -5.49 1.38 6.39
C LEU A 150 -6.42 1.98 7.44
N GLU A 151 -7.70 1.62 7.42
CA GLU A 151 -8.67 2.21 8.34
C GLU A 151 -8.49 1.70 9.77
N GLU A 152 -8.20 0.41 9.93
CA GLU A 152 -7.85 -0.22 11.20
C GLU A 152 -6.56 0.38 11.76
N LEU A 153 -5.54 0.59 10.93
CA LEU A 153 -4.29 1.22 11.34
C LEU A 153 -4.48 2.68 11.76
N GLU A 154 -5.24 3.45 11.00
CA GLU A 154 -5.53 4.83 11.35
C GLU A 154 -6.39 4.94 12.60
N ALA A 155 -7.36 4.03 12.80
CA ALA A 155 -8.14 3.95 14.03
C ALA A 155 -7.26 3.64 15.24
N ALA A 156 -6.31 2.70 15.12
CA ALA A 156 -5.36 2.39 16.16
C ALA A 156 -4.41 3.56 16.48
N ARG A 157 -3.99 4.32 15.46
CA ARG A 157 -3.20 5.55 15.63
C ARG A 157 -3.97 6.60 16.42
N VAL A 158 -5.23 6.86 16.03
CA VAL A 158 -6.09 7.85 16.70
C VAL A 158 -6.42 7.44 18.13
N ALA A 159 -6.64 6.15 18.38
CA ALA A 159 -6.90 5.62 19.72
C ALA A 159 -5.65 5.59 20.62
N GLY A 160 -4.46 5.92 20.10
CA GLY A 160 -3.20 5.79 20.83
C GLY A 160 -2.79 4.34 21.12
N LEU A 161 -3.36 3.38 20.37
CA LEU A 161 -2.99 1.96 20.49
C LEU A 161 -1.59 1.72 19.92
N LEU A 162 -1.32 2.26 18.73
CA LEU A 162 -0.04 2.15 18.02
C LEU A 162 0.49 3.53 17.64
N THR A 163 1.78 3.73 17.84
CA THR A 163 2.56 4.82 17.22
C THR A 163 3.44 4.20 16.16
N PHE A 164 3.34 4.66 14.91
CA PHE A 164 4.08 4.08 13.80
C PHE A 164 4.38 5.11 12.70
N GLU A 165 5.33 4.73 11.83
CA GLU A 165 5.58 5.35 10.53
C GLU A 165 5.37 4.31 9.43
N ALA A 166 4.77 4.72 8.31
CA ALA A 166 4.65 3.89 7.11
C ALA A 166 5.60 4.45 6.04
N LEU A 167 6.70 3.73 5.80
CA LEU A 167 7.73 4.13 4.85
C LEU A 167 7.59 3.34 3.56
N GLU A 168 7.91 3.93 2.42
CA GLU A 168 7.96 3.19 1.15
C GLU A 168 8.94 2.02 1.29
N SER A 169 8.44 0.80 1.12
CA SER A 169 9.33 -0.36 1.03
C SER A 169 9.87 -0.43 -0.39
N PRO A 170 11.18 -0.59 -0.60
CA PRO A 170 11.72 -0.77 -1.94
C PRO A 170 11.06 -2.00 -2.57
N GLU A 171 10.51 -1.84 -3.78
CA GLU A 171 9.98 -2.97 -4.53
C GLU A 171 11.02 -4.08 -4.52
N ALA A 172 10.62 -5.25 -4.01
CA ALA A 172 11.45 -6.43 -4.13
C ALA A 172 11.67 -6.63 -5.63
N LYS A 173 12.88 -6.37 -6.12
CA LYS A 173 13.24 -6.67 -7.50
C LYS A 173 12.92 -8.13 -7.71
N ALA A 174 11.86 -8.43 -8.47
CA ALA A 174 11.68 -9.74 -9.05
C ALA A 174 12.97 -10.00 -9.83
N ARG A 175 13.79 -10.92 -9.31
CA ARG A 175 14.97 -11.44 -9.98
C ARG A 175 14.63 -12.81 -10.52
#